data_AF-A0A524MXI9-F1
#
_entry.id   AF-A0A524MXI9-F1
#
_cell.length_a   1.000
_cell.length_b   1.000
_cell.length_c   1.000
_cell.angle_alpha   90.00
_cell.angle_beta   90.00
_cell.angle_gamma   90.00
#
_symmetry.space_group_name_H-M   'P 1'
#
loop_
_entity.id
_entity.type
_entity.pdbx_description
1 polymer ?
#
loop_
_entity_poly.entity_id
_entity_poly.type
_entity_poly.pdbx_seq_one_letter_code
_entity_poly.pdbx_strand_id
1 'polypeptide(L)'
;MSYIRTRFTFDIIWPIIYTGFLVSSIGSVTHGRYGESTAKKLVLIPVLGLLFDYLENISTSVIMWRYPIRTPIIDYAATLFTPLKWIFLGASFLILLTRLIQILYNHIFRD
;
A
#
# COMPACT_ATOMS: atom_id res chain seq x y z
N MET A 1 -13.49 -12.21 22.76
CA MET A 1 -14.00 -10.98 22.10
C MET A 1 -12.93 -9.90 21.90
N SER A 2 -11.94 -9.73 22.78
CA SER A 2 -10.87 -8.72 22.61
C SER A 2 -9.98 -8.96 21.38
N TYR A 3 -9.53 -10.20 21.14
CA TYR A 3 -8.63 -10.55 20.03
C TYR A 3 -9.18 -10.21 18.64
N ILE A 4 -10.47 -10.47 18.40
CA ILE A 4 -11.13 -10.24 17.10
C ILE A 4 -11.24 -8.74 16.80
N ARG A 5 -11.61 -7.93 17.80
CA ARG A 5 -11.72 -6.46 17.63
C ARG A 5 -10.35 -5.84 17.40
N THR A 6 -9.32 -6.31 18.11
CA THR A 6 -7.94 -5.86 17.89
C THR A 6 -7.47 -6.19 16.48
N ARG A 7 -7.68 -7.43 16.00
CA ARG A 7 -7.32 -7.84 14.63
C ARG A 7 -7.97 -6.94 13.57
N PHE A 8 -9.29 -6.77 13.65
CA PHE A 8 -10.05 -5.92 12.72
C PHE A 8 -9.57 -4.46 12.71
N THR A 9 -9.22 -3.93 13.88
CA THR A 9 -8.71 -2.56 14.01
C THR A 9 -7.33 -2.44 13.36
N PHE A 10 -6.46 -3.44 13.57
CA PHE A 10 -5.14 -3.50 12.93
C PHE A 10 -5.26 -3.61 11.40
N ASP A 11 -6.14 -4.47 10.89
CA ASP A 11 -6.33 -4.72 9.46
C ASP A 11 -6.88 -3.48 8.70
N ILE A 12 -7.49 -2.53 9.43
CA ILE A 12 -8.00 -1.27 8.84
C ILE A 12 -7.02 -0.12 9.04
N ILE A 13 -6.53 0.08 10.27
CA ILE A 13 -5.72 1.24 10.64
C ILE A 13 -4.31 1.13 10.06
N TRP A 14 -3.71 -0.07 10.10
CA TRP A 14 -2.32 -0.23 9.69
C TRP A 14 -2.10 0.13 8.21
N PRO A 15 -2.98 -0.29 7.28
CA PRO A 15 -2.93 0.15 5.90
C PRO A 15 -3.02 1.65 5.67
N ILE A 16 -3.83 2.35 6.47
CA ILE A 16 -3.95 3.81 6.38
C ILE A 16 -2.65 4.47 6.82
N ILE A 17 -2.05 4.00 7.91
CA ILE A 17 -0.83 4.60 8.46
C ILE A 17 0.32 4.49 7.45
N TYR A 18 0.61 3.28 6.94
CA TYR A 18 1.72 3.13 6.00
C TYR A 18 1.44 3.82 4.67
N THR A 19 0.18 3.83 4.20
CA THR A 19 -0.20 4.51 2.95
C THR A 19 -0.08 6.02 3.10
N GLY A 20 -0.54 6.58 4.22
CA GLY A 20 -0.40 8.01 4.53
C GLY A 20 1.06 8.44 4.59
N PHE A 21 1.91 7.63 5.23
CA PHE A 21 3.36 7.84 5.23
C PHE A 21 3.96 7.82 3.81
N LEU A 22 3.63 6.80 3.00
CA LEU A 22 4.16 6.66 1.64
C LEU A 22 3.67 7.76 0.70
N VAL A 23 2.38 8.08 0.71
CA VAL A 23 1.78 9.16 -0.08
C VAL A 23 2.43 10.50 0.26
N SER A 24 2.54 10.81 1.56
CA SER A 24 3.14 12.07 2.01
C SER A 24 4.61 12.14 1.63
N SER A 25 5.38 11.09 1.91
CA SER A 25 6.83 11.06 1.63
C SER A 25 7.11 11.14 0.13
N ILE A 26 6.47 10.30 -0.70
CA ILE A 26 6.64 10.29 -2.16
C ILE A 26 6.18 11.63 -2.76
N GLY A 27 5.04 12.15 -2.29
CA GLY A 27 4.51 13.44 -2.72
C GLY A 27 5.50 14.56 -2.46
N SER A 28 5.99 14.70 -1.23
CA SER A 28 6.94 15.74 -0.84
C SER A 28 8.26 15.68 -1.60
N VAL A 29 8.89 14.50 -1.71
CA VAL A 29 10.19 14.36 -2.38
C VAL A 29 10.11 14.53 -3.89
N THR A 30 8.94 14.23 -4.49
CA THR A 30 8.74 14.33 -5.94
C THR A 30 8.30 15.73 -6.36
N HIS A 31 7.38 16.36 -5.61
CA HIS A 31 6.77 17.63 -5.97
C HIS A 31 7.82 18.72 -6.18
N GLY A 32 8.77 18.88 -5.25
CA GLY A 32 9.77 19.95 -5.31
C GLY A 32 10.66 19.95 -6.55
N ARG A 33 10.91 18.78 -7.18
CA ARG A 33 11.82 18.64 -8.34
C ARG A 33 11.13 18.31 -9.66
N TYR A 34 10.01 17.59 -9.63
CA TYR A 34 9.36 17.04 -10.84
C TYR A 34 7.94 17.56 -11.05
N GLY A 35 7.49 18.49 -10.20
CA GLY A 35 6.19 19.12 -10.27
C GLY A 35 5.03 18.25 -9.77
N GLU A 36 3.88 18.90 -9.65
CA GLU A 36 2.67 18.33 -9.05
C GLU A 36 2.09 17.14 -9.83
N SER A 37 2.09 17.20 -11.16
CA SER A 37 1.53 16.14 -12.02
C SER A 37 2.26 14.81 -11.85
N THR A 38 3.59 14.84 -11.77
CA THR A 38 4.42 13.65 -11.54
C THR A 38 4.19 13.10 -10.13
N ALA A 39 4.17 13.98 -9.13
CA ALA A 39 3.91 13.59 -7.75
C ALA A 39 2.54 12.90 -7.61
N LYS A 40 1.48 13.49 -8.19
CA LYS A 40 0.11 12.92 -8.22
C LYS A 40 0.06 11.52 -8.80
N LYS A 41 0.79 11.25 -9.89
CA LYS A 41 0.83 9.91 -10.51
C LYS A 41 1.54 8.89 -9.61
N LEU A 42 2.67 9.26 -9.00
CA LEU A 42 3.45 8.34 -8.18
C LEU A 42 2.75 8.00 -6.86
N VAL A 43 2.00 8.93 -6.27
CA VAL A 43 1.23 8.66 -5.04
C VAL A 43 0.01 7.75 -5.27
N LEU A 44 -0.42 7.52 -6.52
CA LEU A 44 -1.46 6.51 -6.80
C LEU A 44 -0.99 5.08 -6.51
N ILE A 45 0.31 4.82 -6.58
CA ILE A 45 0.88 3.48 -6.34
C ILE A 45 0.60 2.99 -4.91
N PRO A 46 0.93 3.73 -3.83
CA PRO A 46 0.58 3.31 -2.47
C PRO A 46 -0.94 3.28 -2.24
N VAL A 47 -1.73 4.14 -2.90
CA VAL A 47 -3.20 4.12 -2.80
C VAL A 47 -3.79 2.85 -3.41
N LEU A 48 -3.25 2.37 -4.53
CA LEU A 48 -3.63 1.07 -5.10
C LEU A 48 -3.20 -0.08 -4.18
N GLY A 49 -2.04 0.03 -3.52
CA GLY A 49 -1.62 -0.91 -2.47
C GLY A 49 -2.64 -1.02 -1.33
N LEU A 50 -3.11 0.12 -0.81
CA LEU A 50 -4.18 0.19 0.21
C LEU A 50 -5.46 -0.49 -0.27
N LEU A 51 -5.87 -0.23 -1.52
CA LEU A 51 -7.06 -0.84 -2.10
C LEU A 51 -6.94 -2.37 -2.12
N PHE A 52 -5.82 -2.92 -2.58
CA PHE A 52 -5.61 -4.37 -2.60
C PHE A 52 -5.50 -4.98 -1.21
N ASP A 53 -4.96 -4.24 -0.23
CA ASP A 53 -4.94 -4.66 1.18
C ASP A 53 -6.36 -4.83 1.72
N TYR A 54 -7.23 -3.84 1.50
CA TYR A 54 -8.62 -3.92 1.93
C TYR A 54 -9.40 -5.02 1.20
N LEU A 55 -9.21 -5.17 -0.11
CA LEU A 55 -9.86 -6.24 -0.87
C LEU A 55 -9.42 -7.64 -0.37
N GLU A 56 -8.15 -7.80 -0.01
CA GLU A 56 -7.64 -9.03 0.61
C GLU A 56 -8.28 -9.28 1.97
N ASN A 57 -8.24 -8.30 2.89
CA ASN A 57 -8.80 -8.42 4.24
C ASN A 57 -10.31 -8.68 4.23
N ILE A 58 -11.05 -8.06 3.30
CA ILE A 58 -12.49 -8.32 3.11
C ILE A 58 -12.71 -9.74 2.62
N SER A 59 -11.95 -10.18 1.61
CA SER A 59 -12.10 -11.52 1.04
C SER A 59 -11.81 -12.60 2.09
N THR A 60 -10.72 -12.48 2.85
CA THR A 60 -10.36 -13.42 3.92
C THR A 60 -11.38 -13.42 5.05
N SER A 61 -11.91 -12.24 5.43
CA SER A 61 -12.99 -12.15 6.42
C SER A 61 -14.26 -12.86 5.97
N VAL A 62 -14.64 -12.72 4.69
CA VAL A 62 -15.83 -13.40 4.14
C VAL A 62 -15.62 -14.92 4.08
N ILE A 63 -14.42 -15.39 3.71
CA ILE A 63 -14.08 -16.82 3.71
C ILE A 63 -14.23 -17.40 5.13
N MET A 64 -13.70 -16.71 6.14
CA MET A 64 -13.78 -17.15 7.53
C MET A 64 -15.21 -17.12 8.06
N TRP A 65 -16.01 -16.11 7.69
CA TRP A 65 -17.41 -16.01 8.07
C TRP A 65 -18.28 -17.12 7.48
N ARG A 66 -17.99 -17.56 6.26
CA ARG A 66 -18.74 -18.62 5.58
C ARG A 66 -18.26 -20.02 5.90
N TYR A 67 -17.14 -20.19 6.59
CA TYR A 67 -16.59 -21.50 6.89
C TYR A 67 -17.61 -22.40 7.63
N PRO A 68 -17.80 -23.68 7.23
CA PRO A 68 -17.02 -24.45 6.25
C PRO A 68 -17.49 -24.35 4.79
N ILE A 69 -18.50 -23.55 4.49
CA ILE A 69 -19.06 -23.40 3.14
C ILE A 69 -18.06 -22.64 2.26
N ARG A 70 -17.53 -23.32 1.23
CA ARG A 70 -16.58 -22.75 0.28
C ARG A 70 -17.25 -21.77 -0.69
N THR A 71 -16.54 -20.71 -1.03
CA THR A 71 -16.96 -19.74 -2.06
C THR A 71 -15.79 -19.53 -3.04
N PRO A 72 -15.66 -20.38 -4.08
CA PRO A 72 -14.45 -20.45 -4.90
C PRO A 72 -14.00 -19.09 -5.47
N ILE A 73 -14.95 -18.25 -5.90
CA ILE A 73 -14.66 -16.92 -6.44
C ILE A 73 -13.92 -16.04 -5.41
N ILE A 74 -14.33 -16.08 -4.14
CA ILE A 74 -13.74 -15.28 -3.07
C ILE A 74 -12.39 -15.86 -2.65
N ASP A 75 -12.27 -17.20 -2.65
CA ASP A 75 -11.01 -17.90 -2.39
C ASP A 75 -9.93 -17.51 -3.41
N TYR A 76 -10.28 -17.47 -4.70
CA TYR A 76 -9.37 -17.02 -5.75
C TYR A 76 -9.05 -15.52 -5.66
N ALA A 77 -10.05 -14.69 -5.34
CA ALA A 77 -9.86 -13.25 -5.17
C ALA A 77 -8.86 -12.94 -4.05
N ALA A 78 -9.01 -13.56 -2.87
CA ALA A 78 -8.07 -13.41 -1.74
C ALA A 78 -6.64 -13.81 -2.14
N THR A 79 -6.51 -14.92 -2.87
CA THR A 79 -5.22 -15.44 -3.36
C THR A 79 -4.56 -14.47 -4.35
N LEU A 80 -5.35 -13.76 -5.17
CA LEU A 80 -4.84 -12.78 -6.12
C LEU A 80 -4.51 -11.43 -5.47
N PHE A 81 -5.30 -10.97 -4.49
CA PHE A 81 -5.10 -9.68 -3.84
C PHE A 81 -3.84 -9.65 -2.96
N THR A 82 -3.46 -10.79 -2.37
CA THR A 82 -2.25 -10.90 -1.56
C THR A 82 -0.99 -10.47 -2.32
N PRO A 83 -0.60 -11.08 -3.46
CA PRO A 83 0.58 -10.66 -4.19
C PRO A 83 0.44 -9.24 -4.77
N LEU A 84 -0.76 -8.83 -5.22
CA LEU A 84 -0.97 -7.46 -5.72
C LEU A 84 -0.68 -6.41 -4.65
N LYS A 85 -1.21 -6.57 -3.43
CA LYS A 85 -0.86 -5.74 -2.28
C LYS A 85 0.65 -5.60 -2.13
N TRP A 86 1.36 -6.72 -2.09
CA TRP A 86 2.82 -6.73 -1.89
C TRP A 86 3.59 -6.09 -3.03
N ILE A 87 3.14 -6.25 -4.28
CA ILE A 87 3.73 -5.60 -5.46
C ILE A 87 3.60 -4.07 -5.35
N PHE A 88 2.40 -3.56 -5.06
CA PHE A 88 2.17 -2.12 -4.95
C PHE A 88 2.87 -1.51 -3.73
N LEU A 89 2.89 -2.21 -2.60
CA LEU A 89 3.62 -1.78 -1.41
C LEU A 89 5.14 -1.74 -1.66
N GLY A 90 5.69 -2.82 -2.23
CA GLY A 90 7.11 -2.90 -2.60
C GLY A 90 7.50 -1.83 -3.62
N ALA A 91 6.69 -1.64 -4.67
CA ALA A 91 6.90 -0.59 -5.66
C ALA A 91 6.90 0.81 -5.03
N SER A 92 6.05 1.06 -4.03
CA SER A 92 6.02 2.34 -3.31
C SER A 92 7.32 2.61 -2.57
N PHE A 93 7.89 1.61 -1.89
CA PHE A 93 9.20 1.74 -1.25
C PHE A 93 10.33 1.92 -2.26
N LEU A 94 10.31 1.21 -3.38
CA LEU A 94 11.30 1.40 -4.45
C LEU A 94 11.25 2.81 -5.04
N ILE A 95 10.04 3.35 -5.27
CA ILE A 95 9.87 4.74 -5.70
C ILE A 95 10.46 5.70 -4.67
N LEU A 96 10.13 5.53 -3.38
CA LEU A 96 10.66 6.40 -2.33
C LEU A 96 12.20 6.34 -2.25
N LEU A 97 12.78 5.14 -2.23
CA LEU A 97 14.23 4.95 -2.17
C LEU A 97 14.94 5.57 -3.37
N THR A 98 14.45 5.33 -4.58
CA THR A 98 15.06 5.90 -5.79
C THR A 98 15.01 7.43 -5.78
N ARG A 99 13.93 8.05 -5.29
CA ARG A 99 13.84 9.50 -5.14
C ARG A 99 14.77 10.05 -4.07
N LEU A 100 14.89 9.38 -2.93
CA LEU A 100 15.83 9.77 -1.88
C LEU A 100 17.28 9.68 -2.34
N ILE A 101 17.66 8.61 -3.04
CA ILE A 101 19.00 8.44 -3.62
C ILE A 101 19.30 9.55 -4.63
N GLN A 102 18.35 9.89 -5.50
CA GLN A 102 18.49 11.00 -6.44
C GLN A 102 18.69 12.34 -5.71
N ILE A 103 17.96 12.57 -4.62
CA ILE A 103 18.11 13.80 -3.83
C ILE A 103 19.50 13.87 -3.20
N LEU A 104 19.94 12.78 -2.57
CA LEU A 104 21.24 12.70 -1.91
C LEU A 104 22.40 12.85 -2.91
N TYR A 105 22.32 12.17 -4.05
CA TYR A 105 23.32 12.28 -5.12
C TYR A 105 23.46 13.73 -5.61
N ASN A 106 22.34 14.41 -5.86
CA ASN A 106 22.39 15.81 -6.29
C ASN A 106 22.95 16.73 -5.21
N HIS A 107 22.69 16.46 -3.93
CA HIS A 107 23.21 17.28 -2.83
C HIS A 107 24.73 17.12 -2.60
N ILE A 108 25.28 15.93 -2.89
CA ILE A 108 26.71 15.64 -2.67
C ILE A 108 27.57 16.04 -3.87
N PHE A 109 27.07 15.85 -5.09
CA PHE A 109 27.90 15.93 -6.31
C PHE A 109 27.55 17.09 -7.25
N ARG A 110 26.47 17.83 -7.00
CA ARG A 110 26.01 18.92 -7.87
C ARG A 110 25.84 20.28 -7.15
N ASP A 111 26.11 20.33 -5.86
CA ASP A 111 26.33 21.56 -5.10
C ASP A 111 27.85 21.87 -5.06
#